data_AF-A0A9E3EI97-F1
#
_entry.id   AF-A0A9E3EI97-F1
#
_cell.length_a   1.000
_cell.length_b   1.000
_cell.length_c   1.000
_cell.angle_alpha   90.00
_cell.angle_beta   90.00
_cell.angle_gamma   90.00
#
_symmetry.space_group_name_H-M   'P 1'
#
loop_
_entity.id
_entity.type
_entity.pdbx_description
1 polymer ?
#
loop_
_entity_poly.entity_id
_entity_poly.type
_entity_poly.pdbx_seq_one_letter_code
_entity_poly.pdbx_strand_id
1 'polypeptide(L)'
;MNAQFSRRDLLKSTGALVIAFAAPNATLAQAAAAADAGGRVLDPALVDAYLALHADGSMTIYCGKVDLGTGLRAAIPQMAAEELGIRIDKVKLIEGDTALTPDQGSTAGSTGVARGGVQIRQAAATAREAMLRMGAERLGVQTGDVEAVNGEIRAKGGGSGIHFGELIGDRQFALKLDPKAPLRNPDDYVLVGKPLGRPDVPAKVMGTHLYIHNLRLDGMLHGRTVRPAAVDARLLSVDESTIAHIPGARVVRIQNFLGVVADDEWDAVRASRALKANWETRDSLVGNEAVRQSMRAGPFESDETLMKKGEAPSALAASADHLKSEFYWPVQTHGSMGPSCAVADVRDGKATIWTASQATHRFRFAFAHFLGLPDEAVRLIYVDGAGC
;
A
#
# COMPACT_ATOMS: atom_id res chain seq x y z
N MET A 1 42.95 39.84 -38.53
CA MET A 1 41.61 39.37 -38.94
C MET A 1 41.13 38.41 -37.86
N ASN A 2 40.30 38.89 -36.93
CA ASN A 2 39.77 38.07 -35.85
C ASN A 2 38.42 37.50 -36.30
N ALA A 3 38.39 36.21 -36.61
CA ALA A 3 37.14 35.51 -36.88
C ALA A 3 36.34 35.42 -35.57
N GLN A 4 35.20 36.12 -35.49
CA GLN A 4 34.23 35.96 -34.42
C GLN A 4 33.39 34.71 -34.70
N PHE A 5 33.63 33.63 -33.95
CA PHE A 5 32.72 32.48 -33.95
C PHE A 5 31.48 32.82 -33.14
N SER A 6 30.29 32.69 -33.73
CA SER A 6 29.04 32.81 -32.98
C SER A 6 28.77 31.53 -32.19
N ARG A 7 28.06 31.62 -31.06
CA ARG A 7 27.56 30.45 -30.30
C ARG A 7 26.78 29.46 -31.17
N ARG A 8 26.19 29.93 -32.27
CA ARG A 8 25.41 29.14 -33.23
C ARG A 8 26.29 28.29 -34.15
N ASP A 9 27.50 28.75 -34.43
CA ASP A 9 28.45 28.04 -35.29
C ASP A 9 29.15 26.90 -34.53
N LEU A 10 29.40 27.10 -33.23
CA LEU A 10 29.91 26.06 -32.33
C LEU A 10 28.93 24.87 -32.21
N LEU A 11 27.62 25.15 -32.11
CA LEU A 11 26.57 24.12 -32.02
C LEU A 11 26.38 23.33 -33.32
N LYS A 12 26.76 23.89 -34.47
CA LYS A 12 26.71 23.20 -35.76
C LYS A 12 27.94 22.32 -35.99
N SER A 13 29.08 22.63 -35.38
CA SER A 13 30.36 21.98 -35.68
C SER A 13 30.79 20.91 -34.68
N THR A 14 30.05 20.67 -33.59
CA THR A 14 30.44 19.67 -32.59
C THR A 14 29.26 18.80 -32.14
N GLY A 15 29.36 17.50 -32.43
CA GLY A 15 28.70 16.45 -31.68
C GLY A 15 27.35 16.02 -32.23
N ALA A 16 27.32 14.88 -32.93
CA ALA A 16 26.11 14.08 -33.01
C ALA A 16 25.72 13.66 -31.58
N LEU A 17 24.64 14.24 -31.06
CA LEU A 17 24.01 13.75 -29.84
C LEU A 17 23.20 12.50 -30.20
N VAL A 18 23.79 11.32 -30.02
CA VAL A 18 23.06 10.05 -30.07
C VAL A 18 22.37 9.89 -28.72
N ILE A 19 21.10 10.29 -28.64
CA ILE A 19 20.24 9.93 -27.50
C ILE A 19 19.72 8.52 -27.76
N ALA A 20 20.39 7.53 -27.17
CA ALA A 20 19.85 6.18 -27.10
C ALA A 20 18.87 6.12 -25.91
N PHE A 21 17.58 6.01 -26.20
CA PHE A 21 16.62 5.61 -25.19
C PHE A 21 16.75 4.11 -24.99
N ALA A 22 17.49 3.71 -23.96
CA ALA A 22 17.15 2.45 -23.31
C ALA A 22 15.83 2.71 -22.60
N ALA A 23 14.70 2.35 -23.20
CA ALA A 23 13.50 2.14 -22.41
C ALA A 23 13.85 0.96 -21.50
N PRO A 24 14.06 1.15 -20.16
CA PRO A 24 14.00 -0.01 -19.31
C PRO A 24 12.59 -0.52 -19.51
N ASN A 25 12.47 -1.74 -20.02
CA ASN A 25 11.21 -2.46 -20.13
C ASN A 25 10.45 -2.31 -18.80
N ALA A 26 9.58 -1.30 -18.72
CA ALA A 26 8.69 -1.04 -17.59
C ALA A 26 7.68 -2.20 -17.41
N THR A 27 7.71 -3.15 -18.34
CA THR A 27 7.04 -4.44 -18.29
C THR A 27 7.57 -5.37 -17.19
N LEU A 28 8.78 -5.17 -16.65
CA LEU A 28 9.29 -6.03 -15.56
C LEU A 28 8.64 -5.75 -14.19
N ALA A 29 8.05 -4.56 -13.98
CA ALA A 29 7.24 -4.29 -12.79
C ALA A 29 5.79 -4.76 -12.96
N GLN A 30 5.29 -4.81 -14.20
CA GLN A 30 3.96 -5.37 -14.52
C GLN A 30 3.93 -6.89 -14.49
N ALA A 31 5.07 -7.56 -14.73
CA ALA A 31 5.15 -9.02 -14.66
C ALA A 31 4.87 -9.60 -13.25
N ALA A 32 5.07 -8.82 -12.18
CA ALA A 32 4.71 -9.26 -10.83
C ALA A 32 3.22 -9.15 -10.51
N ALA A 33 2.46 -8.33 -11.25
CA ALA A 33 1.01 -8.17 -11.08
C ALA A 33 0.20 -9.21 -11.88
N ALA A 34 0.82 -9.84 -12.88
CA ALA A 34 0.25 -10.90 -13.71
C ALA A 34 0.51 -12.32 -13.18
N ALA A 35 0.96 -12.47 -11.93
CA ALA A 35 0.89 -13.76 -11.27
C ALA A 35 -0.59 -14.12 -11.06
N ASP A 36 -1.00 -15.26 -11.60
CA ASP A 36 -2.31 -15.84 -11.40
C ASP A 36 -2.60 -15.90 -9.88
N ALA A 37 -3.67 -15.23 -9.46
CA ALA A 37 -4.13 -15.24 -8.08
C ALA A 37 -4.71 -16.61 -7.67
N GLY A 38 -4.94 -17.50 -8.65
CA GLY A 38 -5.35 -18.87 -8.41
C GLY A 38 -4.33 -19.63 -7.57
N GLY A 39 -4.68 -19.96 -6.33
CA GLY A 39 -3.92 -20.90 -5.49
C GLY A 39 -3.15 -20.30 -4.31
N ARG A 40 -3.25 -18.99 -4.04
CA ARG A 40 -2.73 -18.41 -2.78
C ARG A 40 -3.64 -18.76 -1.61
N VAL A 41 -3.02 -19.14 -0.50
CA VAL A 41 -3.69 -19.27 0.80
C VAL A 41 -3.80 -17.88 1.42
N LEU A 42 -4.99 -17.44 1.79
CA LEU A 42 -5.25 -16.13 2.40
C LEU A 42 -5.78 -16.21 3.83
N ASP A 43 -6.04 -17.42 4.34
CA ASP A 43 -6.54 -17.63 5.70
C ASP A 43 -5.47 -17.16 6.72
N PRO A 44 -5.73 -16.09 7.50
CA PRO A 44 -4.79 -15.57 8.48
C PRO A 44 -4.48 -16.55 9.63
N ALA A 45 -5.19 -17.67 9.73
CA ALA A 45 -4.86 -18.76 10.65
C ALA A 45 -3.73 -19.67 10.12
N LEU A 46 -3.27 -19.51 8.88
CA LEU A 46 -2.25 -20.35 8.26
C LEU A 46 -0.95 -19.57 8.02
N VAL A 47 0.19 -20.26 8.18
CA VAL A 47 1.54 -19.70 7.92
C VAL A 47 1.66 -19.24 6.46
N ASP A 48 1.13 -20.04 5.52
CA ASP A 48 1.21 -19.78 4.09
C ASP A 48 0.48 -18.49 3.66
N ALA A 49 -0.41 -17.95 4.51
CA ALA A 49 -1.00 -16.64 4.24
C ALA A 49 0.01 -15.50 4.34
N TYR A 50 1.02 -15.61 5.20
CA TYR A 50 1.97 -14.54 5.46
C TYR A 50 3.31 -14.71 4.75
N LEU A 51 3.71 -15.94 4.43
CA LEU A 51 4.99 -16.19 3.76
C LEU A 51 4.95 -17.44 2.88
N ALA A 52 5.85 -17.48 1.90
CA ALA A 52 6.19 -18.66 1.12
C ALA A 52 7.71 -18.78 1.06
N LEU A 53 8.23 -19.99 1.28
CA LEU A 53 9.61 -20.36 0.97
C LEU A 53 9.64 -21.06 -0.37
N HIS A 54 10.64 -20.75 -1.19
CA HIS A 54 10.77 -21.23 -2.56
C HIS A 54 11.91 -22.25 -2.68
N ALA A 55 11.84 -23.12 -3.69
CA ALA A 55 12.87 -24.12 -3.97
C ALA A 55 14.27 -23.52 -4.24
N ASP A 56 14.35 -22.26 -4.69
CA ASP A 56 15.60 -21.51 -4.87
C ASP A 56 16.19 -20.95 -3.55
N GLY A 57 15.53 -21.24 -2.41
CA GLY A 57 15.90 -20.78 -1.09
C GLY A 57 15.52 -19.34 -0.80
N SER A 58 14.75 -18.67 -1.66
CA SER A 58 14.20 -17.34 -1.38
C SER A 58 12.88 -17.40 -0.61
N MET A 59 12.52 -16.28 0.04
CA MET A 59 11.25 -16.12 0.74
C MET A 59 10.46 -14.95 0.16
N THR A 60 9.15 -15.13 0.00
CA THR A 60 8.21 -14.03 -0.25
C THR A 60 7.32 -13.83 0.95
N ILE A 61 7.24 -12.60 1.44
CA ILE A 61 6.35 -12.16 2.50
C ILE A 61 5.13 -11.50 1.88
N TYR A 62 3.97 -11.81 2.42
CA TYR A 62 2.68 -11.23 2.03
C TYR A 62 2.13 -10.42 3.20
N CYS A 63 2.03 -9.11 3.00
CA CYS A 63 1.66 -8.16 4.04
C CYS A 63 0.38 -7.41 3.64
N GLY A 64 -0.68 -7.52 4.43
CA GLY A 64 -1.90 -6.73 4.23
C GLY A 64 -1.73 -5.25 4.55
N LYS A 65 -0.67 -4.89 5.27
CA LYS A 65 -0.26 -3.50 5.54
C LYS A 65 0.56 -2.94 4.38
N VAL A 66 0.58 -1.61 4.25
CA VAL A 66 1.28 -0.90 3.17
C VAL A 66 2.24 0.15 3.73
N ASP A 67 3.40 0.33 3.10
CA ASP A 67 4.37 1.33 3.52
C ASP A 67 4.04 2.73 2.96
N LEU A 68 3.73 3.66 3.88
CA LEU A 68 3.42 5.06 3.57
C LEU A 68 4.58 6.01 3.93
N GLY A 69 5.80 5.47 4.02
CA GLY A 69 6.98 6.20 4.46
C GLY A 69 7.46 5.81 5.86
N THR A 70 6.74 4.95 6.58
CA THR A 70 7.09 4.49 7.93
C THR A 70 8.18 3.41 7.94
N GLY A 71 8.58 2.89 6.78
CA GLY A 71 9.72 1.99 6.63
C GLY A 71 9.36 0.50 6.77
N LEU A 72 8.10 0.13 6.57
CA LEU A 72 7.66 -1.27 6.58
C LEU A 72 8.40 -2.13 5.54
N ARG A 73 8.76 -1.57 4.38
CA ARG A 73 9.55 -2.25 3.34
C ARG A 73 10.96 -2.66 3.79
N ALA A 74 11.45 -2.11 4.88
CA ALA A 74 12.68 -2.56 5.54
C ALA A 74 12.36 -3.39 6.79
N ALA A 75 11.49 -2.89 7.66
CA ALA A 75 11.23 -3.51 8.96
C ALA A 75 10.56 -4.90 8.86
N ILE A 76 9.57 -5.07 7.99
CA ILE A 76 8.84 -6.35 7.85
C ILE A 76 9.77 -7.45 7.30
N PRO A 77 10.51 -7.24 6.19
CA PRO A 77 11.53 -8.19 5.76
C PRO A 77 12.59 -8.50 6.82
N GLN A 78 13.09 -7.50 7.55
CA GLN A 78 14.07 -7.74 8.62
C GLN A 78 13.51 -8.67 9.70
N MET A 79 12.31 -8.40 10.20
CA MET A 79 11.69 -9.19 11.26
C MET A 79 11.48 -10.65 10.83
N ALA A 80 10.97 -10.88 9.62
CA ALA A 80 10.75 -12.22 9.10
C ALA A 80 12.07 -12.95 8.80
N ALA A 81 13.04 -12.24 8.22
CA ALA A 81 14.36 -12.80 7.89
C ALA A 81 15.12 -13.24 9.14
N GLU A 82 15.12 -12.38 10.17
CA GLU A 82 15.68 -12.65 11.48
C GLU A 82 15.04 -13.89 12.08
N GLU A 83 13.71 -13.89 12.23
CA GLU A 83 13.01 -15.02 12.86
C GLU A 83 13.25 -16.33 12.11
N LEU A 84 13.14 -16.34 10.77
CA LEU A 84 13.31 -17.56 9.99
C LEU A 84 14.78 -18.01 9.92
N GLY A 85 15.75 -17.08 10.01
CA GLY A 85 17.18 -17.35 9.82
C GLY A 85 17.60 -17.38 8.35
N ILE A 86 17.00 -16.52 7.51
CA ILE A 86 17.31 -16.39 6.08
C ILE A 86 18.03 -15.06 5.81
N ARG A 87 18.87 -15.02 4.77
CA ARG A 87 19.56 -13.78 4.37
C ARG A 87 18.57 -12.75 3.81
N ILE A 88 18.76 -11.48 4.16
CA ILE A 88 17.81 -10.41 3.78
C ILE A 88 17.72 -10.18 2.26
N ASP A 89 18.81 -10.42 1.51
CA ASP A 89 18.85 -10.32 0.05
C ASP A 89 18.01 -11.40 -0.66
N LYS A 90 17.55 -12.41 0.09
CA LYS A 90 16.67 -13.48 -0.39
C LYS A 90 15.20 -13.25 -0.03
N VAL A 91 14.84 -12.09 0.50
CA VAL A 91 13.47 -11.78 0.93
C VAL A 91 12.81 -10.77 0.00
N LYS A 92 11.61 -11.11 -0.48
CA LYS A 92 10.73 -10.22 -1.24
C LYS A 92 9.49 -9.89 -0.41
N LEU A 93 8.95 -8.69 -0.58
CA LEU A 93 7.71 -8.24 0.06
C LEU A 93 6.65 -7.95 -1.01
N ILE A 94 5.47 -8.52 -0.84
CA ILE A 94 4.25 -8.15 -1.54
C ILE A 94 3.33 -7.51 -0.50
N GLU A 95 2.82 -6.32 -0.81
CA GLU A 95 2.01 -5.55 0.13
C GLU A 95 0.68 -5.08 -0.49
N GLY A 96 -0.37 -5.02 0.33
CA GLY A 96 -1.63 -4.36 -0.01
C GLY A 96 -2.40 -4.93 -1.21
N ASP A 97 -2.05 -6.11 -1.70
CA ASP A 97 -2.77 -6.80 -2.76
C ASP A 97 -3.81 -7.77 -2.19
N THR A 98 -5.08 -7.48 -2.42
CA THR A 98 -6.21 -8.27 -1.87
C THR A 98 -6.31 -9.69 -2.39
N ALA A 99 -5.63 -10.02 -3.50
CA ALA A 99 -5.59 -11.37 -4.04
C ALA A 99 -4.41 -12.19 -3.51
N LEU A 100 -3.39 -11.55 -2.93
CA LEU A 100 -2.13 -12.19 -2.56
C LEU A 100 -1.82 -12.11 -1.06
N THR A 101 -2.34 -11.10 -0.37
CA THR A 101 -2.02 -10.79 1.02
C THR A 101 -3.21 -11.05 1.94
N PRO A 102 -2.99 -11.46 3.19
CA PRO A 102 -4.08 -11.64 4.14
C PRO A 102 -4.62 -10.28 4.57
N ASP A 103 -5.88 -10.24 5.00
CA ASP A 103 -6.43 -9.02 5.60
C ASP A 103 -5.82 -8.79 6.99
N GLN A 104 -4.92 -7.81 7.09
CA GLN A 104 -4.35 -7.35 8.35
C GLN A 104 -4.99 -6.03 8.83
N GLY A 105 -6.05 -5.58 8.16
CA GLY A 105 -6.73 -4.29 8.35
C GLY A 105 -5.91 -3.09 7.86
N SER A 106 -6.50 -1.90 7.95
CA SER A 106 -5.90 -0.65 7.49
C SER A 106 -4.54 -0.33 8.13
N THR A 107 -3.62 0.25 7.36
CA THR A 107 -2.42 0.89 7.89
C THR A 107 -2.82 2.23 8.49
N ALA A 108 -2.90 2.30 9.81
CA ALA A 108 -3.22 3.53 10.56
C ALA A 108 -2.73 3.38 12.00
N GLY A 109 -2.54 4.49 12.73
CA GLY A 109 -2.19 4.47 14.16
C GLY A 109 -0.97 3.61 14.49
N SER A 110 0.06 3.64 13.64
CA SER A 110 1.30 2.85 13.79
C SER A 110 1.10 1.32 13.85
N THR A 111 -0.01 0.79 13.33
CA THR A 111 -0.32 -0.64 13.35
C THR A 111 0.50 -1.50 12.38
N GLY A 112 1.27 -0.88 11.48
CA GLY A 112 2.09 -1.59 10.49
C GLY A 112 3.02 -2.63 11.13
N VAL A 113 3.97 -2.18 11.96
CA VAL A 113 4.83 -3.07 12.75
C VAL A 113 4.06 -3.67 13.94
N ALA A 114 3.34 -2.83 14.69
CA ALA A 114 2.75 -3.21 15.98
C ALA A 114 1.68 -4.31 15.90
N ARG A 115 1.08 -4.52 14.72
CA ARG A 115 0.15 -5.62 14.46
C ARG A 115 0.60 -6.47 13.28
N GLY A 116 0.79 -5.84 12.13
CA GLY A 116 1.12 -6.56 10.89
C GLY A 116 2.45 -7.30 10.97
N GLY A 117 3.49 -6.60 11.45
CA GLY A 117 4.81 -7.17 11.70
C GLY A 117 4.80 -8.29 12.73
N VAL A 118 4.02 -8.16 13.82
CA VAL A 118 3.91 -9.21 14.85
C VAL A 118 3.34 -10.52 14.26
N GLN A 119 2.29 -10.44 13.43
CA GLN A 119 1.71 -11.63 12.80
C GLN A 119 2.69 -12.32 11.85
N ILE A 120 3.38 -11.53 11.00
CA ILE A 120 4.38 -12.06 10.05
C ILE A 120 5.57 -12.68 10.80
N ARG A 121 6.02 -12.02 11.87
CA ARG A 121 7.07 -12.52 12.77
C ARG A 121 6.70 -13.87 13.37
N GLN A 122 5.45 -14.02 13.82
CA GLN A 122 4.93 -15.28 14.35
C GLN A 122 4.83 -16.38 13.29
N ALA A 123 4.46 -16.03 12.06
CA ALA A 123 4.43 -16.96 10.94
C ALA A 123 5.85 -17.45 10.60
N ALA A 124 6.82 -16.54 10.58
CA ALA A 124 8.23 -16.88 10.36
C ALA A 124 8.80 -17.78 11.47
N ALA A 125 8.46 -17.52 12.73
CA ALA A 125 8.84 -18.40 13.84
C ALA A 125 8.20 -19.79 13.74
N THR A 126 6.91 -19.87 13.42
CA THR A 126 6.20 -21.14 13.20
C THR A 126 6.82 -21.94 12.06
N ALA A 127 7.12 -21.27 10.94
CA ALA A 127 7.83 -21.86 9.80
C ALA A 127 9.22 -22.35 10.20
N ARG A 128 9.99 -21.57 10.97
CA ARG A 128 11.32 -21.96 11.45
C ARG A 128 11.27 -23.27 12.24
N GLU A 129 10.34 -23.42 13.19
CA GLU A 129 10.22 -24.66 13.98
C GLU A 129 9.95 -25.88 13.08
N ALA A 130 9.16 -25.72 12.02
CA ALA A 130 8.96 -26.78 11.04
C ALA A 130 10.23 -27.09 10.23
N MET A 131 10.97 -26.06 9.80
CA MET A 131 12.24 -26.22 9.10
C MET A 131 13.29 -26.91 9.96
N LEU A 132 13.40 -26.53 11.25
CA LEU A 132 14.32 -27.15 12.20
C LEU A 132 14.00 -28.64 12.39
N ARG A 133 12.72 -29.00 12.51
CA ARG A 133 12.31 -30.41 12.59
C ARG A 133 12.68 -31.19 11.32
N MET A 134 12.34 -30.66 10.15
CA MET A 134 12.65 -31.30 8.86
C MET A 134 14.16 -31.45 8.65
N GLY A 135 14.95 -30.42 8.96
CA GLY A 135 16.40 -30.46 8.83
C GLY A 135 17.05 -31.41 9.85
N ALA A 136 16.58 -31.44 11.10
CA ALA A 136 17.05 -32.37 12.12
C ALA A 136 16.79 -33.83 11.73
N GLU A 137 15.60 -34.14 11.23
CA GLU A 137 15.24 -35.46 10.70
C GLU A 137 16.16 -35.86 9.55
N ARG A 138 16.43 -34.94 8.61
CA ARG A 138 17.29 -35.18 7.45
C ARG A 138 18.76 -35.37 7.83
N LEU A 139 19.22 -34.69 8.88
CA LEU A 139 20.58 -34.80 9.44
C LEU A 139 20.74 -35.95 10.45
N GLY A 140 19.64 -36.59 10.87
CA GLY A 140 19.66 -37.67 11.86
C GLY A 140 20.04 -37.22 13.28
N VAL A 141 19.72 -35.98 13.65
CA VAL A 141 20.01 -35.39 14.97
C VAL A 141 18.74 -34.89 15.65
N GLN A 142 18.81 -34.45 16.91
CA GLN A 142 17.66 -33.87 17.60
C GLN A 142 17.38 -32.44 17.11
N THR A 143 16.12 -32.00 17.12
CA THR A 143 15.74 -30.62 16.74
C THR A 143 16.45 -29.56 17.59
N GLY A 144 16.75 -29.86 18.85
CA GLY A 144 17.51 -28.96 19.73
C GLY A 144 18.98 -28.78 19.34
N ASP A 145 19.54 -29.68 18.51
CA ASP A 145 20.94 -29.70 18.11
C ASP A 145 21.19 -29.05 16.75
N VAL A 146 20.15 -28.54 16.10
CA VAL A 146 20.24 -27.78 14.85
C VAL A 146 19.90 -26.31 15.04
N GLU A 147 20.33 -25.50 14.09
CA GLU A 147 20.00 -24.08 14.00
C GLU A 147 19.71 -23.68 12.55
N ALA A 148 18.92 -22.62 12.41
CA ALA A 148 18.58 -22.00 11.14
C ALA A 148 19.47 -20.76 10.93
N VAL A 149 20.38 -20.82 9.96
CA VAL A 149 21.34 -19.74 9.69
C VAL A 149 21.52 -19.57 8.19
N ASN A 150 21.42 -18.33 7.71
CA ASN A 150 21.64 -17.95 6.30
C ASN A 150 20.82 -18.73 5.26
N GLY A 151 19.64 -19.23 5.62
CA GLY A 151 18.78 -20.01 4.73
C GLY A 151 19.11 -21.51 4.72
N GLU A 152 19.85 -21.99 5.71
CA GLU A 152 20.22 -23.39 5.88
C GLU A 152 19.86 -23.87 7.29
N ILE A 153 19.52 -25.16 7.40
CA ILE A 153 19.48 -25.87 8.68
C ILE A 153 20.79 -26.62 8.85
N ARG A 154 21.53 -26.34 9.93
CA ARG A 154 22.83 -26.96 10.21
C ARG A 154 22.91 -27.42 11.66
N ALA A 155 23.77 -28.39 11.95
CA ALA A 155 24.07 -28.78 13.33
C ALA A 155 24.82 -27.64 14.06
N LYS A 156 24.51 -27.41 15.33
CA LYS A 156 25.16 -26.38 16.17
C LYS A 156 26.66 -26.62 16.38
N GLY A 157 27.12 -27.86 16.21
CA GLY A 157 28.54 -28.23 16.22
C GLY A 157 29.30 -27.87 14.93
N GLY A 158 28.63 -27.25 13.95
CA GLY A 158 29.18 -26.98 12.63
C GLY A 158 28.99 -28.14 11.65
N GLY A 159 29.41 -27.94 10.40
CA GLY A 159 29.23 -28.88 9.30
C GLY A 159 28.43 -28.29 8.14
N SER A 160 28.22 -29.10 7.09
CA SER A 160 27.38 -28.73 5.95
C SER A 160 25.92 -28.62 6.38
N GLY A 161 25.28 -27.49 6.07
CA GLY A 161 23.85 -27.30 6.24
C GLY A 161 23.04 -27.83 5.06
N ILE A 162 21.74 -27.94 5.26
CA ILE A 162 20.75 -28.25 4.21
C ILE A 162 19.98 -26.98 3.91
N HIS A 163 19.94 -26.57 2.65
CA HIS A 163 19.25 -25.36 2.24
C HIS A 163 17.73 -25.48 2.44
N PHE A 164 17.09 -24.36 2.80
CA PHE A 164 15.62 -24.32 2.97
C PHE A 164 14.87 -24.79 1.72
N GLY A 165 15.36 -24.42 0.53
CA GLY A 165 14.78 -24.83 -0.74
C GLY A 165 14.77 -26.34 -0.94
N GLU A 166 15.82 -27.05 -0.51
CA GLU A 166 15.90 -28.51 -0.57
C GLU A 166 14.93 -29.17 0.42
N LEU A 167 14.80 -28.59 1.61
CA LEU A 167 13.89 -29.11 2.64
C LEU A 167 12.43 -28.92 2.24
N ILE A 168 12.04 -27.75 1.74
CA ILE A 168 10.64 -27.45 1.43
C ILE A 168 10.25 -28.00 0.03
N GLY A 169 11.15 -27.93 -0.95
CA GLY A 169 10.87 -28.24 -2.35
C GLY A 169 9.78 -27.33 -2.92
N ASP A 170 8.79 -27.91 -3.59
CA ASP A 170 7.62 -27.20 -4.14
C ASP A 170 6.41 -27.20 -3.18
N ARG A 171 6.61 -27.58 -1.91
CA ARG A 171 5.53 -27.75 -0.95
C ARG A 171 5.17 -26.43 -0.27
N GLN A 172 3.89 -26.29 0.08
CA GLN A 172 3.44 -25.32 1.08
C GLN A 172 3.72 -25.85 2.49
N PHE A 173 3.79 -24.97 3.48
CA PHE A 173 3.89 -25.39 4.87
C PHE A 173 2.62 -26.14 5.31
N ALA A 174 1.45 -25.65 4.89
CA ALA A 174 0.14 -26.13 5.32
C ALA A 174 0.02 -26.20 6.86
N LEU A 175 0.64 -25.22 7.54
CA LEU A 175 0.70 -25.14 9.00
C LEU A 175 -0.29 -24.10 9.53
N LYS A 176 -0.97 -24.44 10.62
CA LYS A 176 -1.63 -23.45 11.46
C LYS A 176 -0.58 -22.53 12.07
N LEU A 177 -0.85 -21.23 12.04
CA LEU A 177 -0.08 -20.22 12.74
C LEU A 177 -0.13 -20.52 14.23
N ASP A 178 1.04 -20.78 14.85
CA ASP A 178 1.12 -20.98 16.29
C ASP A 178 1.44 -19.64 16.96
N PRO A 179 0.50 -19.02 17.71
CA PRO A 179 0.74 -17.76 18.41
C PRO A 179 1.76 -17.87 19.55
N LYS A 180 2.19 -19.10 19.89
CA LYS A 180 3.15 -19.39 20.95
C LYS A 180 4.46 -19.98 20.42
N ALA A 181 4.65 -20.05 19.10
CA ALA A 181 5.93 -20.49 18.54
C ALA A 181 7.05 -19.61 19.13
N PRO A 182 8.12 -20.21 19.69
CA PRO A 182 9.18 -19.46 20.34
C PRO A 182 9.75 -18.42 19.38
N LEU A 183 9.93 -17.19 19.85
CA LEU A 183 10.58 -16.16 19.05
C LEU A 183 12.09 -16.15 19.34
N ARG A 184 12.89 -15.70 18.38
CA ARG A 184 14.32 -15.49 18.64
C ARG A 184 14.53 -14.48 19.76
N ASN A 185 15.53 -14.75 20.60
CA ASN A 185 15.96 -13.83 21.64
C ASN A 185 16.50 -12.53 21.01
N PRO A 186 15.99 -11.35 21.40
CA PRO A 186 16.51 -10.08 20.92
C PRO A 186 18.02 -9.87 21.07
N ASP A 187 18.64 -10.48 22.08
CA ASP A 187 20.10 -10.39 22.28
C ASP A 187 20.90 -11.09 21.17
N ASP A 188 20.28 -12.02 20.45
CA ASP A 188 20.91 -12.80 19.38
C ASP A 188 20.65 -12.20 17.98
N TYR A 189 20.00 -11.04 17.89
CA TYR A 189 19.63 -10.45 16.60
C TYR A 189 20.83 -9.98 15.80
N VAL A 190 20.83 -10.34 14.51
CA VAL A 190 21.89 -9.96 13.56
C VAL A 190 21.39 -9.01 12.46
N LEU A 191 20.09 -8.98 12.18
CA LEU A 191 19.41 -8.15 11.19
C LEU A 191 18.53 -7.06 11.83
N VAL A 192 17.67 -7.43 12.79
CA VAL A 192 16.73 -6.48 13.41
C VAL A 192 17.50 -5.43 14.21
N GLY A 193 17.15 -4.15 14.02
CA GLY A 193 17.84 -3.02 14.63
C GLY A 193 19.08 -2.55 13.86
N LYS A 194 19.45 -3.21 12.75
CA LYS A 194 20.49 -2.72 11.84
C LYS A 194 19.94 -1.70 10.85
N PRO A 195 20.71 -0.67 10.47
CA PRO A 195 20.28 0.39 9.56
C PRO A 195 20.36 -0.07 8.10
N LEU A 196 19.56 -1.06 7.71
CA LEU A 196 19.52 -1.52 6.32
C LEU A 196 18.88 -0.46 5.42
N GLY A 197 19.44 -0.28 4.22
CA GLY A 197 18.92 0.63 3.22
C GLY A 197 17.50 0.24 2.80
N ARG A 198 16.62 1.23 2.70
CA ARG A 198 15.26 1.04 2.21
C ARG A 198 15.29 0.74 0.70
N PRO A 199 14.64 -0.33 0.23
CA PRO A 199 14.70 -0.71 -1.19
C PRO A 199 14.01 0.30 -2.11
N ASP A 200 13.06 1.10 -1.62
CA ASP A 200 12.31 2.07 -2.40
C ASP A 200 13.02 3.43 -2.56
N VAL A 201 14.01 3.73 -1.71
CA VAL A 201 14.67 5.05 -1.71
C VAL A 201 15.48 5.34 -2.98
N PRO A 202 16.33 4.41 -3.49
CA PRO A 202 17.12 4.68 -4.69
C PRO A 202 16.27 5.10 -5.89
N ALA A 203 15.18 4.39 -6.16
CA ALA A 203 14.28 4.70 -7.28
C ALA A 203 13.59 6.07 -7.09
N LYS A 204 13.21 6.42 -5.85
CA LYS A 204 12.57 7.70 -5.52
C LYS A 204 13.52 8.87 -5.74
N VAL A 205 14.76 8.76 -5.27
CA VAL A 205 15.79 9.80 -5.44
C VAL A 205 16.16 9.98 -6.91
N MET A 206 16.18 8.89 -7.68
CA MET A 206 16.51 8.93 -9.10
C MET A 206 15.32 9.28 -10.02
N GLY A 207 14.13 9.54 -9.47
CA GLY A 207 12.93 9.85 -10.26
C GLY A 207 12.44 8.70 -11.15
N THR A 208 12.79 7.46 -10.81
CA THR A 208 12.40 6.24 -11.54
C THR A 208 11.35 5.41 -10.80
N HIS A 209 11.00 5.81 -9.57
CA HIS A 209 9.97 5.15 -8.80
C HIS A 209 8.58 5.37 -9.42
N LEU A 210 7.85 4.27 -9.58
CA LEU A 210 6.48 4.32 -10.08
C LEU A 210 5.53 4.77 -8.96
N TYR A 211 4.97 5.96 -9.11
CA TYR A 211 3.79 6.39 -8.37
C TYR A 211 2.52 6.05 -9.15
N ILE A 212 1.40 5.87 -8.46
CA ILE A 212 0.08 5.60 -9.07
C ILE A 212 -0.27 6.63 -10.16
N HIS A 213 0.16 7.88 -10.00
CA HIS A 213 -0.02 8.98 -10.96
C HIS A 213 0.65 8.72 -12.32
N ASN A 214 1.68 7.90 -12.34
CA ASN A 214 2.46 7.53 -13.53
C ASN A 214 2.09 6.15 -14.07
N LEU A 215 1.21 5.41 -13.39
CA LEU A 215 0.73 4.12 -13.90
C LEU A 215 -0.07 4.34 -15.20
N ARG A 216 0.19 3.50 -16.20
CA ARG A 216 -0.48 3.53 -17.50
C ARG A 216 -0.90 2.11 -17.87
N LEU A 217 -2.09 2.00 -18.44
CA LEU A 217 -2.64 0.76 -19.01
C LEU A 217 -2.93 0.98 -20.49
N ASP A 218 -2.93 -0.11 -21.26
CA ASP A 218 -3.29 -0.05 -22.66
C ASP A 218 -4.76 0.38 -22.82
N GLY A 219 -4.99 1.39 -23.66
CA GLY A 219 -6.32 1.98 -23.88
C GLY A 219 -6.89 2.75 -22.69
N MET A 220 -6.07 3.11 -21.70
CA MET A 220 -6.51 3.86 -20.51
C MET A 220 -7.09 5.23 -20.89
N LEU A 221 -8.24 5.57 -20.31
CA LEU A 221 -8.80 6.92 -20.35
C LEU A 221 -8.42 7.70 -19.08
N HIS A 222 -8.27 9.00 -19.24
CA HIS A 222 -7.99 9.94 -18.15
C HIS A 222 -9.27 10.62 -17.69
N GLY A 223 -9.57 10.51 -16.39
CA GLY A 223 -10.76 11.10 -15.78
C GLY A 223 -10.51 12.41 -15.03
N ARG A 224 -11.48 13.31 -15.06
CA ARG A 224 -11.56 14.51 -14.20
C ARG A 224 -12.98 14.69 -13.67
N THR A 225 -13.12 14.82 -12.35
CA THR A 225 -14.40 15.19 -11.72
C THR A 225 -14.69 16.67 -11.95
N VAL A 226 -15.93 16.98 -12.33
CA VAL A 226 -16.44 18.35 -12.41
C VAL A 226 -17.26 18.60 -11.14
N ARG A 227 -16.75 19.47 -10.26
CA ARG A 227 -17.37 19.75 -8.95
C ARG A 227 -18.16 21.06 -8.97
N PRO A 228 -19.29 21.13 -8.26
CA PRO A 228 -19.99 22.39 -8.02
C PRO A 228 -19.17 23.31 -7.09
N ALA A 229 -19.50 24.60 -7.08
CA ALA A 229 -18.88 25.59 -6.20
C ALA A 229 -19.42 25.57 -4.75
N ALA A 230 -20.48 24.81 -4.47
CA ALA A 230 -21.15 24.77 -3.17
C ALA A 230 -21.35 23.32 -2.68
N VAL A 231 -21.33 23.15 -1.35
CA VAL A 231 -21.74 21.91 -0.68
C VAL A 231 -23.24 21.71 -0.87
N ASP A 232 -23.67 20.45 -0.97
CA ASP A 232 -25.08 20.03 -1.21
C ASP A 232 -25.70 20.50 -2.53
N ALA A 233 -24.87 20.96 -3.47
CA ALA A 233 -25.36 21.35 -4.78
C ALA A 233 -25.90 20.15 -5.58
N ARG A 234 -27.01 20.37 -6.29
CA ARG A 234 -27.69 19.36 -7.10
C ARG A 234 -27.54 19.66 -8.59
N LEU A 235 -27.03 18.69 -9.35
CA LEU A 235 -26.86 18.77 -10.79
C LEU A 235 -28.22 18.74 -11.49
N LEU A 236 -28.56 19.85 -12.15
CA LEU A 236 -29.80 19.98 -12.91
C LEU A 236 -29.60 19.53 -14.36
N SER A 237 -28.63 20.11 -15.05
CA SER A 237 -28.37 19.87 -16.47
C SER A 237 -26.89 20.04 -16.83
N VAL A 238 -26.51 19.47 -17.97
CA VAL A 238 -25.15 19.50 -18.52
C VAL A 238 -25.26 19.86 -20.00
N ASP A 239 -24.43 20.79 -20.47
CA ASP A 239 -24.34 21.17 -21.88
C ASP A 239 -23.08 20.56 -22.50
N GLU A 240 -23.22 19.35 -23.04
CA GLU A 240 -22.12 18.60 -23.66
C GLU A 240 -21.57 19.27 -24.93
N SER A 241 -22.36 20.15 -25.58
CA SER A 241 -21.90 20.88 -26.78
C SER A 241 -20.69 21.76 -26.49
N THR A 242 -20.53 22.19 -25.24
CA THR A 242 -19.40 23.01 -24.78
C THR A 242 -18.04 22.32 -24.87
N ILE A 243 -18.01 20.98 -24.94
CA ILE A 243 -16.77 20.21 -25.07
C ILE A 243 -16.65 19.46 -26.40
N ALA A 244 -17.63 19.59 -27.32
CA ALA A 244 -17.66 18.83 -28.57
C ALA A 244 -16.44 19.06 -29.49
N HIS A 245 -15.72 20.17 -29.29
CA HIS A 245 -14.51 20.52 -30.04
C HIS A 245 -13.24 19.85 -29.48
N ILE A 246 -13.31 19.16 -28.34
CA ILE A 246 -12.18 18.48 -27.68
C ILE A 246 -12.20 17.00 -28.10
N PRO A 247 -11.19 16.51 -28.84
CA PRO A 247 -11.16 15.13 -29.33
C PRO A 247 -11.27 14.10 -28.20
N GLY A 248 -12.06 13.04 -28.41
CA GLY A 248 -12.18 11.90 -27.47
C GLY A 248 -12.86 12.19 -26.13
N ALA A 249 -13.18 13.46 -25.84
CA ALA A 249 -13.80 13.88 -24.60
C ALA A 249 -15.25 13.36 -24.51
N ARG A 250 -15.56 12.73 -23.37
CA ARG A 250 -16.86 12.13 -23.08
C ARG A 250 -17.32 12.55 -21.69
N VAL A 251 -18.61 12.89 -21.56
CA VAL A 251 -19.22 13.17 -20.25
C VAL A 251 -19.61 11.88 -19.56
N VAL A 252 -19.35 11.81 -18.26
CA VAL A 252 -19.82 10.73 -17.38
C VAL A 252 -20.71 11.36 -16.31
N ARG A 253 -21.99 11.03 -16.31
CA ARG A 253 -22.96 11.47 -15.29
C ARG A 253 -23.58 10.26 -14.61
N ILE A 254 -23.47 10.21 -13.27
CA ILE A 254 -24.13 9.20 -12.44
C ILE A 254 -24.88 9.93 -11.34
N GLN A 255 -26.20 10.04 -11.46
CA GLN A 255 -27.02 10.85 -10.56
C GLN A 255 -26.48 12.29 -10.43
N ASN A 256 -25.95 12.65 -9.27
CA ASN A 256 -25.37 13.95 -8.94
C ASN A 256 -23.86 14.04 -9.24
N PHE A 257 -23.20 12.93 -9.53
CA PHE A 257 -21.79 12.89 -9.92
C PHE A 257 -21.64 13.31 -11.39
N LEU A 258 -20.66 14.18 -11.65
CA LEU A 258 -20.27 14.61 -12.99
C LEU A 258 -18.75 14.48 -13.15
N GLY A 259 -18.35 13.91 -14.27
CA GLY A 259 -16.96 13.89 -14.71
C GLY A 259 -16.85 13.91 -16.22
N VAL A 260 -15.62 14.04 -16.68
CA VAL A 260 -15.25 13.86 -18.08
C VAL A 260 -14.13 12.84 -18.17
N VAL A 261 -14.09 12.12 -19.29
CA VAL A 261 -12.98 11.24 -19.65
C VAL A 261 -12.47 11.57 -21.05
N ALA A 262 -11.18 11.40 -21.29
CA ALA A 262 -10.58 11.51 -22.61
C ALA A 262 -9.36 10.57 -22.73
N ASP A 263 -8.97 10.28 -23.96
CA ASP A 263 -7.81 9.42 -24.27
C ASP A 263 -6.49 10.09 -23.88
N ASP A 264 -6.42 11.42 -23.97
CA ASP A 264 -5.29 12.23 -23.49
C ASP A 264 -5.63 12.94 -22.17
N GLU A 265 -4.65 13.00 -21.27
CA GLU A 265 -4.82 13.59 -19.94
C GLU A 265 -5.13 15.09 -19.99
N TRP A 266 -4.46 15.81 -20.89
CA TRP A 266 -4.66 17.24 -21.04
C TRP A 266 -6.04 17.54 -21.62
N ASP A 267 -6.53 16.71 -22.52
CA ASP A 267 -7.90 16.82 -23.05
C ASP A 267 -8.96 16.63 -21.97
N ALA A 268 -8.77 15.67 -21.05
CA ALA A 268 -9.65 15.52 -19.89
C ALA A 268 -9.64 16.78 -18.99
N VAL A 269 -8.46 17.40 -18.79
CA VAL A 269 -8.34 18.66 -18.03
C VAL A 269 -9.04 19.82 -18.74
N ARG A 270 -8.86 19.95 -20.07
CA ARG A 270 -9.52 21.00 -20.85
C ARG A 270 -11.04 20.83 -20.83
N ALA A 271 -11.52 19.62 -21.07
CA ALA A 271 -12.94 19.31 -21.05
C ALA A 271 -13.56 19.57 -19.68
N SER A 272 -12.91 19.20 -18.58
CA SER A 272 -13.47 19.42 -17.24
C SER A 272 -13.60 20.90 -16.87
N ARG A 273 -12.75 21.75 -17.45
CA ARG A 273 -12.79 23.21 -17.24
C ARG A 273 -13.79 23.90 -18.17
N ALA A 274 -14.02 23.35 -19.36
CA ALA A 274 -14.91 23.92 -20.37
C ALA A 274 -16.38 23.47 -20.21
N LEU A 275 -16.62 22.27 -19.68
CA LEU A 275 -17.95 21.69 -19.55
C LEU A 275 -18.86 22.59 -18.71
N LYS A 276 -19.94 23.08 -19.32
CA LYS A 276 -20.97 23.83 -18.61
C LYS A 276 -21.97 22.88 -17.98
N ALA A 277 -22.17 23.04 -16.67
CA ALA A 277 -23.18 22.33 -15.90
C ALA A 277 -23.95 23.32 -15.03
N ASN A 278 -25.27 23.15 -15.00
CA ASN A 278 -26.15 23.94 -14.14
C ASN A 278 -26.41 23.19 -12.84
N TRP A 279 -26.11 23.85 -11.73
CA TRP A 279 -26.25 23.30 -10.38
C TRP A 279 -27.21 24.17 -9.59
N GLU A 280 -28.16 23.53 -8.91
CA GLU A 280 -28.91 24.16 -7.84
C GLU A 280 -28.03 24.19 -6.60
N THR A 281 -27.70 25.38 -6.10
CA THR A 281 -26.86 25.58 -4.92
C THR A 281 -27.67 26.09 -3.75
N ARG A 282 -27.19 25.85 -2.53
CA ARG A 282 -27.70 26.46 -1.29
C ARG A 282 -26.58 27.25 -0.64
N ASP A 283 -26.94 28.31 0.09
CA ASP A 283 -25.98 29.06 0.91
C ASP A 283 -25.71 28.30 2.22
N SER A 284 -24.80 27.32 2.15
CA SER A 284 -24.50 26.37 3.22
C SER A 284 -23.11 26.56 3.84
N LEU A 285 -22.30 27.47 3.31
CA LEU A 285 -20.93 27.68 3.78
C LEU A 285 -20.92 28.61 5.00
N VAL A 286 -20.51 28.08 6.16
CA VAL A 286 -20.52 28.81 7.44
C VAL A 286 -19.31 29.76 7.64
N GLY A 287 -18.29 29.68 6.77
CA GLY A 287 -17.04 30.44 6.93
C GLY A 287 -16.12 29.86 8.00
N ASN A 288 -14.83 30.23 7.96
CA ASN A 288 -13.80 29.64 8.82
C ASN A 288 -14.01 29.96 10.32
N GLU A 289 -14.44 31.18 10.63
CA GLU A 289 -14.63 31.67 11.99
C GLU A 289 -15.75 30.91 12.72
N ALA A 290 -16.78 30.49 11.99
CA ALA A 290 -17.94 29.82 12.56
C ALA A 290 -17.78 28.29 12.70
N VAL A 291 -16.73 27.68 12.15
CA VAL A 291 -16.54 26.21 12.16
C VAL A 291 -16.60 25.65 13.58
N ARG A 292 -15.87 26.25 14.53
CA ARG A 292 -15.85 25.78 15.92
C ARG A 292 -17.26 25.80 16.54
N GLN A 293 -18.02 26.86 16.31
CA GLN A 293 -19.38 26.99 16.85
C GLN A 293 -20.33 26.01 16.18
N SER A 294 -20.25 25.85 14.86
CA SER A 294 -21.06 24.91 14.09
C SER A 294 -20.81 23.46 14.54
N MET A 295 -19.56 23.05 14.75
CA MET A 295 -19.23 21.72 15.26
C MET A 295 -19.81 21.45 16.65
N ARG A 296 -19.83 22.46 17.53
CA ARG A 296 -20.42 22.34 18.88
C ARG A 296 -21.95 22.36 18.87
N ALA A 297 -22.55 23.06 17.92
CA ALA A 297 -24.00 23.17 17.77
C ALA A 297 -24.61 21.97 17.02
N GLY A 298 -23.78 21.08 16.48
CA GLY A 298 -24.22 19.83 15.86
C GLY A 298 -25.05 18.99 16.83
N PRO A 299 -25.90 18.10 16.29
CA PRO A 299 -26.73 17.23 17.13
C PRO A 299 -25.83 16.38 18.05
N PHE A 300 -26.18 16.32 19.32
CA PHE A 300 -25.62 15.33 20.22
C PHE A 300 -26.23 13.97 19.86
N GLU A 301 -25.39 13.07 19.34
CA GLU A 301 -25.80 11.72 18.97
C GLU A 301 -25.76 10.79 20.19
N SER A 302 -24.61 10.73 20.88
CA SER A 302 -24.38 9.83 22.01
C SER A 302 -23.10 10.14 22.77
N ASP A 303 -23.00 9.69 24.01
CA ASP A 303 -21.74 9.58 24.76
C ASP A 303 -21.02 8.26 24.46
N GLU A 304 -19.72 8.31 24.21
CA GLU A 304 -18.86 7.12 24.07
C GLU A 304 -17.86 7.03 25.24
N THR A 305 -17.92 5.94 26.01
CA THR A 305 -16.90 5.67 27.03
C THR A 305 -15.71 4.96 26.39
N LEU A 306 -14.66 5.73 26.05
CA LEU A 306 -13.43 5.18 25.44
C LEU A 306 -12.64 4.25 26.37
N MET A 307 -12.68 4.52 27.68
CA MET A 307 -11.99 3.71 28.69
C MET A 307 -12.70 3.86 30.04
N LYS A 308 -12.97 2.73 30.71
CA LYS A 308 -13.45 2.70 32.09
C LYS A 308 -12.44 1.97 32.97
N LYS A 309 -11.73 2.72 33.82
CA LYS A 309 -10.76 2.18 34.78
C LYS A 309 -11.05 2.76 36.17
N GLY A 310 -11.58 1.92 37.06
CA GLY A 310 -12.00 2.34 38.41
C GLY A 310 -13.18 3.33 38.40
N GLU A 311 -13.41 3.96 39.55
CA GLU A 311 -14.48 4.95 39.78
C GLU A 311 -13.95 6.38 39.67
N ALA A 312 -13.56 6.77 38.46
CA ALA A 312 -12.94 8.07 38.19
C ALA A 312 -13.76 9.29 38.67
N PRO A 313 -15.10 9.35 38.52
CA PRO A 313 -15.87 10.50 39.00
C PRO A 313 -15.75 10.72 40.51
N SER A 314 -15.86 9.66 41.32
CA SER A 314 -15.72 9.74 42.77
C SER A 314 -14.30 10.09 43.20
N ALA A 315 -13.29 9.51 42.53
CA ALA A 315 -11.88 9.81 42.81
C ALA A 315 -11.55 11.28 42.49
N LEU A 316 -12.04 11.81 41.37
CA LEU A 316 -11.88 13.21 41.01
C LEU A 316 -12.58 14.12 42.02
N ALA A 317 -13.81 13.82 42.42
CA ALA A 317 -14.56 14.63 43.39
C ALA A 317 -13.94 14.69 44.79
N ALA A 318 -13.20 13.64 45.19
CA ALA A 318 -12.51 13.58 46.48
C ALA A 318 -11.11 14.23 46.49
N SER A 319 -10.58 14.61 45.32
CA SER A 319 -9.26 15.24 45.19
C SER A 319 -9.29 16.68 45.73
N ALA A 320 -8.24 17.12 46.41
CA ALA A 320 -8.07 18.53 46.77
C ALA A 320 -7.60 19.38 45.58
N ASP A 321 -6.91 18.76 44.61
CA ASP A 321 -6.37 19.41 43.42
C ASP A 321 -7.21 19.05 42.20
N HIS A 322 -7.68 20.07 41.48
CA HIS A 322 -8.42 19.92 40.22
C HIS A 322 -7.82 20.82 39.14
N LEU A 323 -7.58 20.24 37.96
CA LEU A 323 -7.24 21.00 36.75
C LEU A 323 -8.33 20.75 35.71
N LYS A 324 -8.93 21.83 35.20
CA LYS A 324 -9.84 21.79 34.07
C LYS A 324 -9.27 22.62 32.93
N SER A 325 -9.27 22.06 31.73
CA SER A 325 -8.83 22.76 30.52
C SER A 325 -9.73 22.37 29.35
N GLU A 326 -9.93 23.29 28.43
CA GLU A 326 -10.64 23.05 27.16
C GLU A 326 -9.62 23.15 26.02
N PHE A 327 -9.64 22.16 25.14
CA PHE A 327 -8.78 22.11 23.96
C PHE A 327 -9.66 22.07 22.71
N TYR A 328 -9.23 22.76 21.65
CA TYR A 328 -9.89 22.74 20.35
C TYR A 328 -8.88 22.29 19.30
N TRP A 329 -9.26 21.26 18.54
CA TRP A 329 -8.51 20.78 17.39
C TRP A 329 -9.26 21.20 16.12
N PRO A 330 -8.73 22.11 15.30
CA PRO A 330 -9.41 22.55 14.08
C PRO A 330 -9.45 21.43 13.04
N VAL A 331 -10.35 21.57 12.06
CA VAL A 331 -10.34 20.73 10.87
C VAL A 331 -9.02 20.92 10.13
N GLN A 332 -8.31 19.83 9.89
CA GLN A 332 -7.02 19.84 9.19
C GLN A 332 -7.15 19.09 7.87
N THR A 333 -6.44 19.59 6.86
CA THR A 333 -6.20 18.85 5.62
C THR A 333 -4.88 18.10 5.74
N HIS A 334 -4.79 16.91 5.14
CA HIS A 334 -3.56 16.12 5.08
C HIS A 334 -2.42 16.86 4.36
N GLY A 335 -2.76 17.76 3.42
CA GLY A 335 -1.76 18.57 2.72
C GLY A 335 -0.82 17.78 1.81
N SER A 336 -1.28 16.64 1.27
CA SER A 336 -0.52 15.77 0.38
C SER A 336 0.03 16.52 -0.85
N MET A 337 1.28 16.25 -1.23
CA MET A 337 1.95 16.92 -2.35
C MET A 337 1.29 16.62 -3.70
N GLY A 338 0.85 15.37 -3.89
CA GLY A 338 0.11 14.93 -5.06
C GLY A 338 -1.39 14.75 -4.77
N PRO A 339 -2.23 14.89 -5.80
CA PRO A 339 -3.67 14.67 -5.66
C PRO A 339 -3.99 13.20 -5.41
N SER A 340 -5.16 12.89 -4.84
CA SER A 340 -5.66 11.51 -4.82
C SER A 340 -5.79 10.96 -6.26
N CYS A 341 -5.34 9.73 -6.47
CA CYS A 341 -5.33 9.07 -7.77
C CYS A 341 -5.62 7.58 -7.60
N ALA A 342 -6.35 7.01 -8.56
CA ALA A 342 -6.58 5.59 -8.70
C ALA A 342 -6.65 5.25 -10.19
N VAL A 343 -6.28 4.03 -10.53
CA VAL A 343 -6.46 3.46 -11.87
C VAL A 343 -7.33 2.23 -11.71
N ALA A 344 -8.34 2.08 -12.56
CA ALA A 344 -9.23 0.94 -12.53
C ALA A 344 -9.31 0.32 -13.92
N ASP A 345 -9.24 -1.00 -13.96
CA ASP A 345 -9.51 -1.82 -15.13
C ASP A 345 -10.69 -2.73 -14.82
N VAL A 346 -11.81 -2.52 -15.52
CA VAL A 346 -13.05 -3.26 -15.31
C VAL A 346 -13.46 -3.88 -16.64
N ARG A 347 -13.36 -5.21 -16.72
CA ARG A 347 -13.68 -6.00 -17.91
C ARG A 347 -14.04 -7.42 -17.53
N ASP A 348 -14.83 -8.09 -18.36
CA ASP A 348 -15.14 -9.53 -18.23
C ASP A 348 -15.69 -9.92 -16.84
N GLY A 349 -16.51 -9.05 -16.24
CA GLY A 349 -17.10 -9.28 -14.91
C GLY A 349 -16.10 -9.22 -13.75
N LYS A 350 -14.90 -8.66 -13.96
CA LYS A 350 -13.85 -8.47 -12.95
C LYS A 350 -13.38 -7.02 -12.91
N ALA A 351 -12.82 -6.63 -11.77
CA ALA A 351 -12.21 -5.33 -11.57
C ALA A 351 -10.83 -5.46 -10.92
N THR A 352 -9.80 -4.87 -11.52
CA THR A 352 -8.53 -4.61 -10.86
C THR A 352 -8.38 -3.11 -10.63
N ILE A 353 -8.15 -2.72 -9.38
CA ILE A 353 -8.07 -1.32 -8.96
C ILE A 353 -6.73 -1.07 -8.30
N TRP A 354 -5.90 -0.26 -8.91
CA TRP A 354 -4.66 0.25 -8.32
C TRP A 354 -4.96 1.53 -7.55
N THR A 355 -4.52 1.61 -6.30
CA THR A 355 -4.82 2.72 -5.40
C THR A 355 -3.71 2.94 -4.39
N ALA A 356 -3.54 4.20 -3.96
CA ALA A 356 -2.67 4.54 -2.82
C ALA A 356 -3.35 4.32 -1.45
N SER A 357 -4.48 3.61 -1.41
CA SER A 357 -5.25 3.41 -0.19
C SER A 357 -4.49 2.61 0.86
N GLN A 358 -4.57 3.08 2.10
CA GLN A 358 -4.01 2.42 3.28
C GLN A 358 -4.82 1.18 3.71
N ALA A 359 -5.98 0.93 3.07
CA ALA A 359 -6.98 -0.03 3.51
C ALA A 359 -7.58 -0.81 2.33
N THR A 360 -6.73 -1.40 1.48
CA THR A 360 -7.16 -2.09 0.26
C THR A 360 -8.20 -3.19 0.52
N HIS A 361 -7.98 -4.04 1.52
CA HIS A 361 -8.95 -5.06 1.93
C HIS A 361 -10.31 -4.49 2.35
N ARG A 362 -10.31 -3.43 3.16
CA ARG A 362 -11.55 -2.76 3.60
C ARG A 362 -12.34 -2.17 2.44
N PHE A 363 -11.65 -1.54 1.48
CA PHE A 363 -12.34 -0.86 0.38
C PHE A 363 -12.77 -1.78 -0.74
N ARG A 364 -12.25 -3.02 -0.81
CA ARG A 364 -12.70 -4.03 -1.77
C ARG A 364 -14.23 -4.21 -1.74
N PHE A 365 -14.80 -4.34 -0.55
CA PHE A 365 -16.25 -4.47 -0.35
C PHE A 365 -17.03 -3.26 -0.87
N ALA A 366 -16.52 -2.05 -0.63
CA ALA A 366 -17.17 -0.83 -1.09
C ALA A 366 -17.14 -0.71 -2.61
N PHE A 367 -16.01 -1.06 -3.25
CA PHE A 367 -15.91 -1.06 -4.70
C PHE A 367 -16.71 -2.18 -5.36
N ALA A 368 -16.74 -3.38 -4.78
CA ALA A 368 -17.58 -4.48 -5.23
C ALA A 368 -19.05 -4.08 -5.23
N HIS A 369 -19.53 -3.51 -4.13
CA HIS A 369 -20.88 -2.97 -4.02
C HIS A 369 -21.17 -1.90 -5.08
N PHE A 370 -20.27 -0.92 -5.23
CA PHE A 370 -20.44 0.15 -6.22
C PHE A 370 -20.48 -0.36 -7.67
N LEU A 371 -19.68 -1.38 -7.99
CA LEU A 371 -19.58 -1.96 -9.32
C LEU A 371 -20.65 -3.03 -9.59
N GLY A 372 -21.42 -3.44 -8.57
CA GLY A 372 -22.37 -4.55 -8.69
C GLY A 372 -21.67 -5.89 -8.97
N LEU A 373 -20.44 -6.06 -8.50
CA LEU A 373 -19.63 -7.27 -8.66
C LEU A 373 -19.53 -8.03 -7.33
N PRO A 374 -19.37 -9.35 -7.34
CA PRO A 374 -19.05 -10.09 -6.12
C PRO A 374 -17.62 -9.75 -5.64
N ASP A 375 -17.35 -9.87 -4.35
CA ASP A 375 -16.08 -9.44 -3.76
C ASP A 375 -14.88 -10.14 -4.41
N GLU A 376 -14.97 -11.45 -4.67
CA GLU A 376 -13.97 -12.28 -5.37
C GLU A 376 -13.62 -11.80 -6.79
N ALA A 377 -14.50 -11.04 -7.43
CA ALA A 377 -14.24 -10.47 -8.74
C ALA A 377 -13.49 -9.13 -8.68
N VAL A 378 -13.29 -8.57 -7.49
CA VAL A 378 -12.63 -7.27 -7.29
C VAL A 378 -11.29 -7.44 -6.58
N ARG A 379 -10.21 -7.05 -7.26
CA ARG A 379 -8.84 -7.02 -6.74
C ARG A 379 -8.39 -5.57 -6.56
N LEU A 380 -8.01 -5.21 -5.34
CA LEU A 380 -7.30 -3.98 -5.06
C LEU A 380 -5.81 -4.25 -4.91
N ILE A 381 -4.99 -3.39 -5.52
CA ILE A 381 -3.54 -3.42 -5.49
C ILE A 381 -3.03 -2.07 -4.98
N TYR A 382 -2.24 -2.11 -3.91
CA TYR A 382 -1.58 -0.90 -3.42
C TYR A 382 -0.47 -0.45 -4.38
N VAL A 383 -0.44 0.84 -4.68
CA VAL A 383 0.64 1.51 -5.40
C VAL A 383 0.93 2.83 -4.70
N ASP A 384 2.20 3.18 -4.53
CA ASP A 384 2.60 4.40 -3.85
C ASP A 384 1.89 5.64 -4.44
N GLY A 385 1.26 6.41 -3.56
CA GLY A 385 0.78 7.76 -3.85
C GLY A 385 1.80 8.82 -3.45
N ALA A 386 1.71 10.00 -4.06
CA ALA A 386 2.45 11.19 -3.65
C ALA A 386 1.79 11.87 -2.42
N GLY A 387 1.53 11.08 -1.38
CA GLY A 387 0.74 11.44 -0.20
C GLY A 387 -0.43 10.48 0.03
N CYS A 388 -1.06 10.57 1.19
CA CYS A 388 -2.13 9.66 1.63
C CYS A 388 -3.40 10.39 2.08
#